data_AF-A0A959SLU2-F1
#
_entry.id   AF-A0A959SLU2-F1
#
_cell.length_a   1.000
_cell.length_b   1.000
_cell.length_c   1.000
_cell.angle_alpha   90.00
_cell.angle_beta   90.00
_cell.angle_gamma   90.00
#
_symmetry.space_group_name_H-M   'P 1'
#
loop_
_entity.id
_entity.type
_entity.pdbx_description
1 polymer ?
#
loop_
_entity_poly.entity_id
_entity_poly.type
_entity_poly.pdbx_seq_one_letter_code
_entity_poly.pdbx_strand_id
1 'polypeptide(L)'
;MRAEMREEVRKRRGAGVRFIACAAFALVSCMAWAQAPTIKPPTTNNQPLNTTTLAVVLANKPERFTQEEWLRMLEKPVNRSLYPLFLTQAMLDTLDAKKLDLRFQYQMVPDR
;
A
#
# COMPACT_ATOMS: atom_id res chain seq x y z
N MET A 1 38.86 -52.13 -15.40
CA MET A 1 38.24 -50.78 -15.34
C MET A 1 37.19 -50.80 -14.23
N ARG A 2 37.63 -50.85 -12.98
CA ARG A 2 37.56 -49.67 -12.09
C ARG A 2 36.17 -49.02 -12.07
N ALA A 3 35.15 -49.80 -11.75
CA ALA A 3 33.88 -49.27 -11.25
C ALA A 3 33.23 -50.30 -10.30
N GLU A 4 34.04 -50.84 -9.38
CA GLU A 4 33.65 -51.38 -8.06
C GLU A 4 32.93 -50.32 -7.19
N MET A 5 32.05 -49.50 -7.76
CA MET A 5 31.46 -48.36 -7.04
C MET A 5 30.05 -48.04 -7.55
N ARG A 6 29.30 -49.04 -8.00
CA ARG A 6 27.82 -49.03 -8.07
C ARG A 6 27.22 -50.38 -7.71
N GLU A 7 27.87 -51.09 -6.80
CA GLU A 7 27.10 -51.76 -5.75
C GLU A 7 26.23 -50.71 -5.02
N GLU A 8 25.26 -51.20 -4.25
CA GLU A 8 24.79 -50.48 -3.07
C GLU A 8 23.74 -49.37 -3.17
N VAL A 9 23.02 -49.20 -4.29
CA VAL A 9 21.82 -48.31 -4.26
C VAL A 9 20.58 -48.89 -4.93
N ARG A 10 20.65 -49.99 -5.68
CA ARG A 10 19.44 -50.54 -6.34
C ARG A 10 18.57 -51.45 -5.47
N LYS A 11 19.04 -51.81 -4.26
CA LYS A 11 18.41 -52.83 -3.39
C LYS A 11 17.74 -52.28 -2.12
N ARG A 12 17.62 -50.96 -1.95
CA ARG A 12 16.89 -50.37 -0.81
C ARG A 12 15.84 -49.39 -1.30
N ARG A 13 14.64 -49.51 -0.69
CA ARG A 13 13.38 -48.73 -0.89
C ARG A 13 12.45 -49.42 -1.90
N GLY A 14 11.52 -50.28 -1.52
CA GLY A 14 10.82 -50.34 -0.24
C GLY A 14 9.91 -49.12 -0.08
N ALA A 15 8.60 -49.36 -0.16
CA ALA A 15 7.51 -48.45 0.17
C ALA A 15 7.18 -47.33 -0.82
N GLY A 16 6.03 -47.51 -1.49
CA GLY A 16 4.97 -46.51 -1.37
C GLY A 16 4.53 -45.84 -2.66
N VAL A 17 3.36 -46.29 -3.14
CA VAL A 17 2.20 -45.48 -3.57
C VAL A 17 2.52 -44.24 -4.42
N ARG A 18 2.11 -44.11 -5.68
CA ARG A 18 0.74 -43.98 -6.20
C ARG A 18 0.90 -43.68 -7.69
N PHE A 19 0.19 -44.33 -8.61
CA PHE A 19 -0.23 -43.72 -9.89
C PHE A 19 -1.16 -44.72 -10.59
N ILE A 20 -2.45 -44.66 -10.27
CA ILE A 20 -3.50 -45.17 -11.17
C ILE A 20 -4.44 -44.01 -11.40
N ALA A 21 -4.26 -43.40 -12.56
CA ALA A 21 -5.18 -42.46 -13.17
C ALA A 21 -6.42 -43.23 -13.63
N CYS A 22 -7.59 -42.85 -13.10
CA CYS A 22 -8.91 -42.91 -13.76
C CYS A 22 -10.00 -42.72 -12.69
N ALA A 23 -10.57 -41.52 -12.57
CA ALA A 23 -11.96 -41.37 -12.13
C ALA A 23 -12.46 -39.92 -12.34
N ALA A 24 -13.55 -39.84 -13.10
CA ALA A 24 -14.65 -38.89 -12.94
C ALA A 24 -14.34 -37.38 -13.03
N PHE A 25 -14.54 -36.86 -14.24
CA PHE A 25 -14.95 -35.49 -14.48
C PHE A 25 -16.37 -35.29 -13.90
N ALA A 26 -16.48 -34.70 -12.71
CA ALA A 26 -17.75 -34.29 -12.13
C ALA A 26 -17.61 -32.91 -11.47
N LEU A 27 -18.45 -32.00 -11.97
CA LEU A 27 -18.80 -30.67 -11.46
C LEU A 27 -18.70 -30.53 -9.93
N VAL A 28 -18.13 -29.42 -9.45
CA VAL A 28 -18.81 -28.42 -8.59
C VAL A 28 -17.79 -27.38 -8.09
N SER A 29 -18.17 -26.13 -8.35
CA SER A 29 -17.81 -24.85 -7.75
C SER A 29 -17.07 -24.86 -6.41
N CYS A 30 -16.14 -23.92 -6.25
CA CYS A 30 -16.42 -22.71 -5.46
C CYS A 30 -15.24 -21.74 -5.52
N MET A 31 -15.59 -20.48 -5.72
CA MET A 31 -14.78 -19.28 -5.62
C MET A 31 -13.55 -19.42 -4.71
N ALA A 32 -12.36 -19.38 -5.31
CA ALA A 32 -11.18 -18.89 -4.59
C ALA A 32 -11.35 -17.38 -4.42
N TRP A 33 -12.16 -17.00 -3.43
CA TRP A 33 -12.38 -15.63 -3.02
C TRP A 33 -11.03 -15.03 -2.63
N ALA A 34 -10.67 -13.94 -3.30
CA ALA A 34 -9.48 -13.17 -3.02
C ALA A 34 -9.34 -12.96 -1.51
N GLN A 35 -8.18 -13.31 -0.96
CA GLN A 35 -7.82 -12.89 0.38
C GLN A 35 -7.71 -11.36 0.34
N ALA A 36 -8.80 -10.67 0.64
CA ALA A 36 -8.75 -9.24 0.89
C ALA A 36 -7.78 -9.08 2.08
N PRO A 37 -6.67 -8.34 1.92
CA PRO A 37 -5.85 -8.01 3.07
C PRO A 37 -6.79 -7.37 4.09
N THR A 38 -6.77 -7.86 5.32
CA THR A 38 -7.47 -7.23 6.43
C THR A 38 -6.84 -5.86 6.63
N ILE A 39 -7.33 -4.87 5.88
CA ILE A 39 -7.03 -3.47 6.10
C ILE A 39 -7.73 -3.17 7.43
N LYS A 40 -6.96 -3.21 8.52
CA LYS A 40 -7.40 -2.59 9.77
C LYS A 40 -7.88 -1.19 9.37
N PRO A 41 -9.11 -0.77 9.71
CA PRO A 41 -9.56 0.57 9.39
C PRO A 41 -8.48 1.51 9.92
N PRO A 42 -7.95 2.44 9.11
CA PRO A 42 -6.93 3.35 9.56
C PRO A 42 -7.50 4.01 10.80
N THR A 43 -6.84 3.78 11.95
CA THR A 43 -7.15 4.48 13.18
C THR A 43 -7.20 5.95 12.80
N THR A 44 -8.39 6.57 12.90
CA THR A 44 -8.58 7.99 12.66
C THR A 44 -7.75 8.69 13.72
N ASN A 45 -6.47 8.88 13.41
CA ASN A 45 -5.52 9.51 14.29
C ASN A 45 -5.91 10.97 14.27
N ASN A 46 -6.69 11.41 15.27
CA ASN A 46 -6.99 12.80 15.57
C ASN A 46 -5.73 13.56 16.05
N GLN A 47 -4.56 13.16 15.57
CA GLN A 47 -3.33 13.90 15.81
C GLN A 47 -3.41 15.23 15.04
N PRO A 48 -3.13 16.34 15.74
CA PRO A 48 -3.11 17.65 15.12
C PRO A 48 -2.07 17.70 13.99
N LEU A 49 -2.31 18.55 13.00
CA LEU A 49 -1.34 18.78 11.92
C LEU A 49 -0.07 19.40 12.50
N ASN A 50 1.08 18.91 12.05
CA ASN A 50 2.34 19.59 12.35
C ASN A 50 2.42 20.93 11.61
N THR A 51 3.28 21.82 12.10
CA THR A 51 3.42 23.20 11.60
C THR A 51 3.79 23.25 10.12
N THR A 52 4.69 22.38 9.66
CA THR A 52 5.12 22.30 8.25
C THR A 52 3.94 21.96 7.34
N THR A 53 3.15 20.95 7.71
CA THR A 53 1.99 20.50 6.92
C THR A 53 0.90 21.56 6.94
N LEU A 54 0.67 22.22 8.07
CA LEU A 54 -0.28 23.32 8.17
C LEU A 54 0.06 24.44 7.18
N ALA A 55 1.34 24.83 7.07
CA ALA A 55 1.77 25.86 6.12
C ALA A 55 1.43 25.48 4.67
N VAL A 56 1.70 24.22 4.28
CA VAL A 56 1.35 23.71 2.94
C VAL A 56 -0.16 23.71 2.71
N VAL A 57 -0.93 23.26 3.70
CA VAL A 57 -2.38 23.22 3.65
C VAL A 57 -2.96 24.62 3.44
N LEU A 58 -2.45 25.62 4.16
CA LEU A 58 -2.90 27.00 4.05
C LEU A 58 -2.49 27.64 2.72
N ALA A 59 -1.28 27.36 2.23
CA ALA A 59 -0.83 27.83 0.91
C ALA A 59 -1.69 27.28 -0.25
N ASN A 60 -2.26 26.09 -0.07
CA ASN A 60 -3.13 25.43 -1.06
C ASN A 60 -4.62 25.70 -0.84
N LYS A 61 -5.00 26.59 0.10
CA LYS A 61 -6.39 26.89 0.39
C LYS A 61 -7.07 27.49 -0.84
N PRO A 62 -8.14 26.89 -1.37
CA PRO A 62 -8.93 27.51 -2.44
C PRO A 62 -9.51 28.86 -1.99
N GLU A 63 -9.59 29.83 -2.91
CA GLU A 63 -10.12 31.17 -2.60
C GLU A 63 -11.57 31.14 -2.08
N ARG A 64 -12.37 30.21 -2.61
CA ARG A 64 -13.80 30.03 -2.28
C ARG A 64 -14.07 29.58 -0.84
N PHE A 65 -13.07 29.12 -0.10
CA PHE A 65 -13.25 28.61 1.26
C PHE A 65 -12.57 29.54 2.27
N THR A 66 -13.20 29.67 3.44
CA THR A 66 -12.51 30.23 4.61
C THR A 66 -11.43 29.26 5.09
N GLN A 67 -10.49 29.75 5.91
CA GLN A 67 -9.44 28.91 6.46
C GLN A 67 -10.02 27.80 7.35
N GLU A 68 -11.00 28.13 8.18
CA GLU A 68 -11.62 27.21 9.12
C GLU A 68 -12.39 26.10 8.40
N GLU A 69 -13.17 26.46 7.37
CA GLU A 69 -13.89 25.49 6.53
C GLU A 69 -12.93 24.56 5.80
N TRP A 70 -11.84 25.10 5.27
CA TRP A 70 -10.82 24.32 4.59
C TRP A 70 -10.17 23.28 5.50
N LEU A 71 -9.75 23.71 6.71
CA LEU A 71 -9.17 22.81 7.70
C LEU A 71 -10.18 21.74 8.14
N ARG A 72 -11.43 22.12 8.42
CA ARG A 72 -12.51 21.17 8.75
C ARG A 72 -12.79 20.18 7.63
N MET A 73 -12.71 20.60 6.37
CA MET A 73 -12.85 19.68 5.25
C MET A 73 -11.74 18.63 5.26
N LEU A 74 -10.49 19.03 5.50
CA LEU A 74 -9.34 18.14 5.50
C LEU A 74 -9.25 17.24 6.75
N GLU A 75 -10.09 17.42 7.76
CA GLU A 75 -10.25 16.43 8.84
C GLU A 75 -10.77 15.09 8.29
N LYS A 76 -11.61 15.13 7.24
CA LYS A 76 -12.13 13.92 6.59
C LYS A 76 -11.06 13.32 5.68
N PRO A 77 -10.63 12.06 5.88
CA PRO A 77 -9.58 11.43 5.06
C PRO A 77 -9.88 11.42 3.56
N VAL A 78 -11.15 11.26 3.19
CA VAL A 78 -11.57 11.29 1.77
C VAL A 78 -11.23 12.62 1.09
N ASN A 79 -11.35 13.73 1.80
CA ASN A 79 -11.09 15.05 1.23
C ASN A 79 -9.58 15.29 1.00
N ARG A 80 -8.71 14.67 1.80
CA ARG A 80 -7.24 14.74 1.60
C ARG A 80 -6.80 14.11 0.28
N SER A 81 -7.59 13.14 -0.21
CA SER A 81 -7.36 12.51 -1.52
C SER A 81 -8.02 13.28 -2.66
N LEU A 82 -9.16 13.93 -2.41
CA LEU A 82 -9.85 14.74 -3.43
C LEU A 82 -9.15 16.07 -3.72
N TYR A 83 -8.40 16.58 -2.74
CA TYR A 83 -7.68 17.83 -2.85
C TYR A 83 -6.18 17.60 -2.58
N PRO A 84 -5.42 17.18 -3.60
CA PRO A 84 -3.97 17.06 -3.45
C PRO A 84 -3.36 18.43 -3.16
N LEU A 85 -2.33 18.44 -2.33
CA LEU A 85 -1.57 19.64 -1.99
C LEU A 85 -0.44 19.82 -2.99
N PHE A 86 -0.39 20.97 -3.64
CA PHE A 86 0.69 21.31 -4.55
C PHE A 86 1.89 21.86 -3.79
N LEU A 87 3.06 21.35 -4.14
CA LEU A 87 4.35 21.81 -3.64
C LEU A 87 5.09 22.44 -4.80
N THR A 88 5.63 23.64 -4.58
CA THR A 88 6.58 24.31 -5.47
C THR A 88 8.01 24.10 -4.95
N GLN A 89 9.02 24.31 -5.78
CA GLN A 89 10.41 24.19 -5.34
C GLN A 89 10.73 25.25 -4.27
N ALA A 90 10.25 26.48 -4.47
CA ALA A 90 10.37 27.55 -3.47
C ALA A 90 9.78 27.19 -2.09
N MET A 91 8.70 26.40 -2.05
CA MET A 91 8.15 25.91 -0.78
C MET A 91 9.09 24.87 -0.14
N LEU A 92 9.68 23.97 -0.92
CA LEU A 92 10.62 22.97 -0.41
C LEU A 92 11.94 23.57 0.07
N ASP A 93 12.36 24.69 -0.49
CA ASP A 93 13.57 25.39 -0.06
C ASP A 93 13.41 26.01 1.34
N THR A 94 12.17 26.26 1.78
CA THR A 94 11.86 26.84 3.09
C THR A 94 11.30 25.83 4.10
N LEU A 95 10.70 24.75 3.62
CA LEU A 95 10.03 23.74 4.44
C LEU A 95 10.88 22.47 4.59
N ASP A 96 10.87 21.90 5.79
CA ASP A 96 11.46 20.59 6.02
C ASP A 96 10.55 19.48 5.47
N ALA A 97 10.82 19.03 4.25
CA ALA A 97 10.03 18.00 3.56
C ALA A 97 9.87 16.70 4.37
N LYS A 98 10.81 16.38 5.27
CA LYS A 98 10.73 15.18 6.11
C LYS A 98 9.63 15.27 7.17
N LYS A 99 9.14 16.48 7.45
CA LYS A 99 8.04 16.74 8.40
C LYS A 99 6.68 16.77 7.72
N LEU A 100 6.60 16.61 6.40
CA LEU A 100 5.31 16.54 5.72
C LEU A 100 4.52 15.30 6.15
N ASP A 101 3.27 15.52 6.52
CA ASP A 101 2.38 14.47 7.00
C ASP A 101 1.96 13.56 5.84
N LEU A 102 2.27 12.27 5.96
CA LEU A 102 1.98 11.25 4.96
C LEU A 102 0.49 10.96 4.77
N ARG A 103 -0.39 11.52 5.62
CA ARG A 103 -1.85 11.44 5.46
C ARG A 103 -2.37 12.24 4.26
N PHE A 104 -1.56 13.12 3.68
CA PHE A 104 -1.91 13.95 2.53
C PHE A 104 -1.24 13.47 1.26
N GLN A 105 -1.90 13.75 0.13
CA GLN A 105 -1.29 13.58 -1.18
C GLN A 105 -0.60 14.88 -1.58
N TYR A 106 0.67 14.80 -1.93
CA TYR A 106 1.45 15.93 -2.41
C TYR A 106 1.78 15.77 -3.88
N GLN A 107 1.71 16.85 -4.64
CA GLN A 107 2.07 16.90 -6.05
C GLN A 107 3.07 18.03 -6.28
N MET A 108 4.21 17.68 -6.87
CA MET A 108 5.19 18.69 -7.29
C MET A 108 4.69 19.39 -8.55
N VAL A 109 4.65 20.71 -8.52
CA VAL A 109 4.32 21.57 -9.66
C VAL A 109 5.46 22.54 -9.93
N PRO A 110 5.74 22.87 -11.20
CA PRO A 110 6.75 23.86 -11.52
C PRO A 110 6.40 25.20 -10.87
N ASP A 111 7.44 25.94 -10.47
CA ASP A 111 7.29 27.31 -9.97
C ASP A 111 6.61 28.15 -11.06
N ARG A 112 5.56 28.88 -10.66
CA ARG A 112 4.81 29.79 -11.53
C ARG A 112 5.40 31.19 -11.50
#